data_AF-B5CRY9-F1
#
_entry.id   AF-B5CRY9-F1
#
_cell.length_a   1.000
_cell.length_b   1.000
_cell.length_c   1.000
_cell.angle_alpha   90.00
_cell.angle_beta   90.00
_cell.angle_gamma   90.00
#
_symmetry.space_group_name_H-M   'P 1'
#
loop_
_entity.id
_entity.type
_entity.pdbx_description
1 polymer ?
#
loop_
_entity_poly.entity_id
_entity_poly.type
_entity_poly.pdbx_seq_one_letter_code
_entity_poly.pdbx_strand_id
1 'polypeptide(L)'
;MANVLVEEETLTAIADAVRARGGTSALMKPGEIPDAVSRIPSGESTADMSMPVRFFDYEGTLSLEELAGLERLPDLPFHEGLVCTGWNWTLEDLKKTNREMNVAAQYVTDDGATRFYVTLDEDMLEPQVSFGQSFSNGVKVDWGDGSELETAEGWNYNRITLTHRYQKAGEYVLRFLPQEDNMVMFMGSYSEGSYVFTAGKKSKEENMKYLSAVRKIEVGRNVKELASYCFCCFSRLEMVTLEKTDGLFGNGIVKCCYGLKFLGIPGNMKAIPRYLCEQCISLKNVSVPNGIVTIPDNAFSECRSLEKITMPETVTSLGKFALNECLAMKELYLPGKVAAIEGSIFRKDWLLEGIRLTDGITEIPDNAFSGCYMLTELVIPAAVTAITKYAFENCKGMKRYYFLPVLPPKLSGATVFNGIPEDCKIYVPKGSLEAYQTANSWSNFASYMVEMEGDVP
;
A
#
# COMPACT_ATOMS: atom_id res chain seq x y z
N MET A 1 -14.26 2.89 27.36
CA MET A 1 -14.72 1.55 27.79
C MET A 1 -13.66 0.55 27.34
N ALA A 2 -13.46 -0.54 28.08
CA ALA A 2 -12.46 -1.54 27.70
C ALA A 2 -12.80 -2.09 26.32
N ASN A 3 -11.94 -1.86 25.33
CA ASN A 3 -12.02 -2.49 24.02
C ASN A 3 -11.81 -3.99 24.24
N VAL A 4 -12.90 -4.75 24.32
CA VAL A 4 -12.84 -6.20 24.27
C VAL A 4 -12.60 -6.55 22.81
N LEU A 5 -11.32 -6.67 22.43
CA LEU A 5 -10.95 -7.33 21.19
C LEU A 5 -11.54 -8.74 21.25
N VAL A 6 -12.41 -9.08 20.31
CA VAL A 6 -12.91 -10.45 20.19
C VAL A 6 -11.72 -11.30 19.75
N GLU A 7 -11.32 -12.28 20.57
CA GLU A 7 -10.17 -13.14 20.25
C GLU A 7 -10.45 -13.96 18.99
N GLU A 8 -9.41 -14.21 18.19
CA GLU A 8 -9.46 -14.84 16.87
C GLU A 8 -10.19 -16.19 16.86
N GLU A 9 -9.94 -17.03 17.88
CA GLU A 9 -10.61 -18.32 18.07
C GLU A 9 -12.15 -18.18 18.23
N THR A 10 -12.61 -17.07 18.79
CA THR A 10 -14.03 -16.79 19.00
C THR A 10 -14.72 -16.47 17.67
N LEU A 11 -14.09 -15.69 16.79
CA LEU A 11 -14.67 -15.34 15.48
C LEU A 11 -14.75 -16.54 14.54
N THR A 12 -13.74 -17.41 14.54
CA THR A 12 -13.75 -18.66 13.77
C THR A 12 -14.87 -19.60 14.24
N ALA A 13 -15.03 -19.77 15.56
CA ALA A 13 -16.10 -20.60 16.13
C ALA A 13 -17.52 -20.05 15.81
N ILE A 14 -17.69 -18.73 15.72
CA ILE A 14 -18.94 -18.08 15.32
C ILE A 14 -19.26 -18.35 13.85
N ALA A 15 -18.28 -18.19 12.96
CA ALA A 15 -18.45 -18.46 11.53
C ALA A 15 -18.89 -19.92 11.30
N ASP A 16 -18.30 -20.88 12.02
CA ASP A 16 -18.67 -22.29 11.96
C ASP A 16 -20.07 -22.57 12.51
N ALA A 17 -20.44 -21.92 13.63
CA ALA A 17 -21.78 -22.04 14.20
C ALA A 17 -22.88 -21.47 13.29
N VAL A 18 -22.60 -20.40 12.53
CA VAL A 18 -23.54 -19.82 11.54
C VAL A 18 -23.73 -20.77 10.36
N ARG A 19 -22.64 -21.36 9.84
CA ARG A 19 -22.70 -22.32 8.73
C ARG A 19 -23.47 -23.58 9.11
N ALA A 20 -23.28 -24.09 10.32
CA ALA A 20 -23.98 -25.27 10.83
C ALA A 20 -25.51 -25.09 10.93
N ARG A 21 -26.02 -23.85 10.93
CA ARG A 21 -27.45 -23.52 10.98
C ARG A 21 -28.10 -23.28 9.61
N GLY A 22 -27.42 -23.58 8.51
CA GLY A 22 -27.97 -23.43 7.16
C GLY A 22 -27.94 -21.98 6.63
N GLY A 23 -26.95 -21.20 7.05
CA GLY A 23 -26.45 -20.01 6.36
C GLY A 23 -27.44 -18.87 6.15
N THR A 24 -28.24 -18.56 7.16
CA THR A 24 -28.80 -17.21 7.30
C THR A 24 -28.50 -16.70 8.71
N SER A 25 -27.32 -16.10 8.91
CA SER A 25 -27.16 -15.24 10.09
C SER A 25 -27.90 -13.93 9.83
N ALA A 26 -28.94 -13.67 10.62
CA ALA A 26 -29.25 -12.30 10.98
C ALA A 26 -27.98 -11.66 11.56
N LEU A 27 -27.69 -10.43 11.14
CA LEU A 27 -26.59 -9.58 11.59
C LEU A 27 -26.45 -9.66 13.12
N MET A 28 -25.37 -10.25 13.63
CA MET A 28 -25.13 -10.34 15.09
C MET A 28 -24.13 -9.27 15.51
N LYS A 29 -24.42 -8.60 16.62
CA LYS A 29 -23.47 -7.72 17.32
C LYS A 29 -22.48 -8.55 18.15
N PRO A 30 -21.24 -8.08 18.36
CA PRO A 30 -20.29 -8.70 19.30
C PRO A 30 -20.88 -8.97 20.70
N GLY A 31 -21.69 -8.05 21.24
CA GLY A 31 -22.36 -8.25 22.55
C GLY A 31 -23.56 -9.21 22.55
N GLU A 32 -24.04 -9.63 21.38
CA GLU A 32 -25.17 -10.56 21.21
C GLU A 32 -24.69 -12.02 20.97
N ILE A 33 -23.37 -12.24 20.98
CA ILE A 33 -22.74 -13.57 20.87
C ILE A 33 -23.09 -14.35 22.15
N PRO A 34 -23.87 -15.46 22.07
CA PRO A 34 -24.23 -16.21 23.27
C PRO A 34 -22.99 -16.81 23.95
N ASP A 35 -22.97 -16.82 25.28
CA ASP A 35 -21.95 -17.48 26.14
C ASP A 35 -21.60 -18.93 25.73
N ALA A 36 -22.47 -19.58 24.95
CA ALA A 36 -22.27 -20.93 24.43
C ALA A 36 -21.12 -21.06 23.41
N VAL A 37 -20.66 -19.98 22.78
CA VAL A 37 -19.60 -20.03 21.75
C VAL A 37 -18.21 -20.26 22.36
N SER A 38 -17.98 -19.80 23.60
CA SER A 38 -16.75 -20.04 24.38
C SER A 38 -16.47 -21.53 24.69
N ARG A 39 -17.39 -22.43 24.35
CA ARG A 39 -17.31 -23.89 24.62
C ARG A 39 -17.24 -24.74 23.36
N ILE A 40 -17.22 -24.15 22.17
CA ILE A 40 -17.09 -24.89 20.91
C ILE A 40 -15.59 -25.12 20.67
N PRO A 41 -15.09 -26.37 20.66
CA PRO A 41 -13.69 -26.65 20.36
C PRO A 41 -13.39 -26.22 18.92
N SER A 42 -12.23 -25.61 18.69
CA SER A 42 -11.73 -25.12 17.39
C SER A 42 -11.37 -26.23 16.38
N GLY A 43 -12.02 -27.40 16.45
CA GLY A 43 -11.68 -28.58 15.65
C GLY A 43 -12.90 -29.25 15.04
N GLU A 44 -12.83 -29.45 13.71
CA GLU A 44 -13.69 -30.31 12.89
C GLU A 44 -15.16 -29.87 12.74
N SER A 45 -15.38 -28.71 12.13
CA SER A 45 -16.70 -28.35 11.58
C SER A 45 -16.94 -29.08 10.26
N THR A 46 -18.03 -29.84 10.16
CA THR A 46 -18.53 -30.43 8.89
C THR A 46 -19.48 -29.48 8.15
N ALA A 47 -19.52 -28.20 8.53
CA ALA A 47 -20.45 -27.23 7.98
C ALA A 47 -20.04 -26.80 6.56
N ASP A 48 -21.02 -26.54 5.69
CA ASP A 48 -20.78 -26.09 4.32
C ASP A 48 -20.10 -24.70 4.32
N MET A 49 -18.80 -24.70 4.02
CA MET A 49 -17.95 -23.50 4.01
C MET A 49 -18.28 -22.53 2.87
N SER A 50 -19.17 -22.91 1.94
CA SER A 50 -19.61 -22.06 0.83
C SER A 50 -20.67 -21.02 1.21
N MET A 51 -21.30 -21.14 2.39
CA MET A 51 -22.33 -20.19 2.83
C MET A 51 -21.71 -18.90 3.39
N PRO A 52 -22.09 -17.70 2.88
CA PRO A 52 -21.50 -16.44 3.31
C PRO A 52 -21.98 -16.04 4.71
N VAL A 53 -21.07 -15.58 5.57
CA VAL A 53 -21.38 -14.99 6.89
C VAL A 53 -21.03 -13.51 6.86
N ARG A 54 -21.83 -12.64 7.48
CA ARG A 54 -21.51 -11.21 7.68
C ARG A 54 -21.45 -10.89 9.16
N PHE A 55 -20.37 -10.25 9.60
CA PHE A 55 -20.21 -9.80 10.99
C PHE A 55 -19.58 -8.41 11.07
N PHE A 56 -19.66 -7.85 12.27
CA PHE A 56 -19.10 -6.56 12.65
C PHE A 56 -18.05 -6.78 13.73
N ASP A 57 -16.77 -6.45 13.47
CA ASP A 57 -15.70 -6.62 14.47
C ASP A 57 -15.53 -5.41 15.39
N TYR A 58 -15.90 -4.23 14.91
CA TYR A 58 -15.77 -2.99 15.67
C TYR A 58 -17.15 -2.47 16.07
N GLU A 59 -17.46 -2.44 17.38
CA GLU A 59 -18.55 -1.64 17.92
C GLU A 59 -18.00 -0.28 18.37
N GLY A 60 -18.09 0.71 17.49
CA GLY A 60 -17.84 2.10 17.84
C GLY A 60 -19.08 2.95 17.60
N THR A 61 -19.56 3.63 18.64
CA THR A 61 -20.47 4.77 18.45
C THR A 61 -19.60 6.02 18.39
N LEU A 62 -19.59 6.69 17.24
CA LEU A 62 -18.93 7.99 17.13
C LEU A 62 -19.87 9.08 17.63
N SER A 63 -19.46 9.81 18.66
CA SER A 63 -20.10 11.06 19.04
C SER A 63 -19.95 12.11 17.94
N LEU A 64 -20.80 13.13 17.97
CA LEU A 64 -20.72 14.25 17.02
C LEU A 64 -19.37 14.99 17.11
N GLU A 65 -18.79 15.06 18.31
CA GLU A 65 -17.51 15.72 18.55
C GLU A 65 -16.34 14.92 17.95
N GLU A 66 -16.33 13.60 18.14
CA GLU A 66 -15.34 12.71 17.53
C GLU A 66 -15.46 12.68 16.00
N LEU A 67 -16.69 12.64 15.48
CA LEU A 67 -16.94 12.63 14.05
C LEU A 67 -16.53 13.94 13.35
N ALA A 68 -16.70 15.07 14.03
CA ALA A 68 -16.26 16.37 13.53
C ALA A 68 -14.73 16.46 13.42
N GLY A 69 -14.00 15.83 14.34
CA GLY A 69 -12.53 15.77 14.35
C GLY A 69 -11.93 14.67 13.47
N LEU A 70 -12.72 13.71 13.00
CA LEU A 70 -12.24 12.60 12.16
C LEU A 70 -11.94 13.05 10.72
N GLU A 71 -10.67 12.92 10.32
CA GLU A 71 -10.22 13.14 8.95
C GLU A 71 -10.43 11.90 8.05
N ARG A 72 -10.37 10.70 8.64
CA ARG A 72 -10.59 9.40 7.98
C ARG A 72 -11.06 8.37 9.01
N LEU A 73 -11.80 7.33 8.59
CA LEU A 73 -12.12 6.21 9.48
C LEU A 73 -10.85 5.44 9.90
N PRO A 74 -10.84 4.74 11.05
CA PRO A 74 -9.71 3.94 11.50
C PRO A 74 -9.30 2.87 10.47
N ASP A 75 -8.07 2.40 10.58
CA ASP A 75 -7.60 1.26 9.78
C ASP A 75 -8.40 0.02 10.17
N LEU A 76 -8.76 -0.80 9.18
CA LEU A 76 -9.64 -1.95 9.39
C LEU A 76 -8.89 -3.06 10.13
N PRO A 77 -9.49 -3.66 11.18
CA PRO A 77 -8.92 -4.83 11.85
C PRO A 77 -8.73 -6.00 10.89
N PHE A 78 -7.65 -6.77 11.08
CA PHE A 78 -7.35 -7.99 10.31
C PHE A 78 -7.76 -9.23 11.12
N HIS A 79 -8.35 -10.23 10.45
CA HIS A 79 -8.65 -11.55 11.05
C HIS A 79 -8.31 -12.69 10.09
N GLU A 80 -7.86 -13.82 10.64
CA GLU A 80 -7.67 -15.05 9.87
C GLU A 80 -9.02 -15.67 9.44
N GLY A 81 -9.17 -15.94 8.14
CA GLY A 81 -10.34 -16.63 7.57
C GLY A 81 -11.53 -15.72 7.24
N LEU A 82 -11.36 -14.40 7.30
CA LEU A 82 -12.42 -13.41 7.08
C LEU A 82 -11.89 -12.26 6.19
N VAL A 83 -12.61 -11.95 5.12
CA VAL A 83 -12.33 -10.87 4.16
C VAL A 83 -13.00 -9.60 4.67
N CYS A 84 -12.25 -8.53 4.93
CA CYS A 84 -12.85 -7.25 5.30
C CYS A 84 -13.48 -6.58 4.07
N THR A 85 -14.77 -6.26 4.14
CA THR A 85 -15.50 -5.59 3.05
C THR A 85 -15.60 -4.08 3.21
N GLY A 86 -14.95 -3.52 4.25
CA GLY A 86 -14.93 -2.08 4.53
C GLY A 86 -15.80 -1.70 5.72
N TRP A 87 -15.94 -0.39 5.97
CA TRP A 87 -16.83 0.13 7.02
C TRP A 87 -18.29 0.12 6.55
N ASN A 88 -19.23 -0.06 7.47
CA ASN A 88 -20.67 0.00 7.19
C ASN A 88 -21.18 1.39 6.77
N TRP A 89 -20.38 2.41 6.99
CA TRP A 89 -20.62 3.78 6.55
C TRP A 89 -19.33 4.38 6.00
N THR A 90 -19.45 5.27 5.01
CA THR A 90 -18.34 6.14 4.63
C THR A 90 -18.23 7.31 5.61
N LEU A 91 -17.05 7.93 5.72
CA LEU A 91 -16.89 9.14 6.54
C LEU A 91 -17.81 10.27 6.07
N GLU A 92 -18.09 10.35 4.77
CA GLU A 92 -18.98 11.36 4.19
C GLU A 92 -20.44 11.12 4.60
N ASP A 93 -20.90 9.86 4.58
CA ASP A 93 -22.24 9.49 5.05
C ASP A 93 -22.42 9.80 6.54
N LEU A 94 -21.39 9.49 7.34
CA LEU A 94 -21.40 9.80 8.76
C LEU A 94 -21.51 11.32 8.98
N LYS A 95 -20.65 12.11 8.35
CA LYS A 95 -20.65 13.58 8.49
C LYS A 95 -21.96 14.25 8.04
N LYS A 96 -22.69 13.65 7.09
CA LYS A 96 -24.00 14.16 6.62
C LYS A 96 -25.15 13.91 7.60
N THR A 97 -25.07 12.85 8.41
CA THR A 97 -26.22 12.42 9.24
C THR A 97 -26.46 13.28 10.48
N ASN A 98 -25.46 14.05 10.95
CA ASN A 98 -25.51 14.96 12.10
C ASN A 98 -26.21 14.35 13.34
N ARG A 99 -25.96 13.06 13.60
CA ARG A 99 -26.36 12.33 14.81
C ARG A 99 -25.31 11.25 15.12
N GLU A 100 -25.36 10.70 16.33
CA GLU A 100 -24.55 9.53 16.70
C GLU A 100 -24.87 8.35 15.78
N MET A 101 -23.82 7.68 15.30
CA MET A 101 -23.93 6.59 14.34
C MET A 101 -23.02 5.44 14.78
N ASN A 102 -23.54 4.22 14.62
CA ASN A 102 -22.76 3.01 14.84
C ASN A 102 -21.89 2.73 13.62
N VAL A 103 -20.58 2.84 13.81
CA VAL A 103 -19.56 2.56 12.82
C VAL A 103 -18.96 1.20 13.11
N ALA A 104 -18.97 0.34 12.10
CA ALA A 104 -18.56 -1.03 12.23
C ALA A 104 -17.86 -1.55 10.97
N ALA A 105 -16.73 -2.21 11.17
CA ALA A 105 -16.00 -2.89 10.11
C ALA A 105 -16.77 -4.14 9.70
N GLN A 106 -17.04 -4.28 8.42
CA GLN A 106 -17.78 -5.41 7.84
C GLN A 106 -16.83 -6.47 7.34
N TYR A 107 -17.23 -7.71 7.50
CA TYR A 107 -16.44 -8.85 7.06
C TYR A 107 -17.32 -9.93 6.44
N VAL A 108 -16.72 -10.70 5.53
CA VAL A 108 -17.28 -11.94 4.99
C VAL A 108 -16.32 -13.10 5.18
N THR A 109 -16.81 -14.33 5.14
CA THR A 109 -15.95 -15.52 5.22
C THR A 109 -15.06 -15.68 4.01
N ASP A 110 -13.77 -15.95 4.24
CA ASP A 110 -12.78 -16.24 3.19
C ASP A 110 -13.00 -17.65 2.64
N ASP A 111 -13.60 -17.74 1.45
CA ASP A 111 -13.76 -18.96 0.65
C ASP A 111 -12.47 -19.31 -0.15
N GLY A 112 -11.39 -18.55 0.04
CA GLY A 112 -10.13 -18.68 -0.68
C GLY A 112 -10.19 -18.30 -2.15
N ALA A 113 -11.30 -17.74 -2.61
CA ALA A 113 -11.49 -17.32 -3.99
C ALA A 113 -10.79 -15.99 -4.26
N THR A 114 -10.15 -15.90 -5.42
CA THR A 114 -9.76 -14.58 -5.94
C THR A 114 -10.93 -13.97 -6.69
N ARG A 115 -11.24 -12.70 -6.44
CA ARG A 115 -12.38 -12.00 -7.06
C ARG A 115 -11.94 -10.80 -7.87
N PHE A 116 -12.52 -10.63 -9.05
CA PHE A 116 -12.41 -9.44 -9.88
C PHE A 116 -13.79 -8.83 -10.06
N TYR A 117 -13.95 -7.60 -9.59
CA TYR A 117 -15.15 -6.80 -9.80
C TYR A 117 -14.94 -6.00 -11.08
N VAL A 118 -15.76 -6.25 -12.09
CA VAL A 118 -15.60 -5.66 -13.43
C VAL A 118 -16.87 -4.95 -13.87
N THR A 119 -16.70 -3.84 -14.58
CA THR A 119 -17.77 -3.13 -15.29
C THR A 119 -17.47 -3.23 -16.79
N LEU A 120 -18.31 -3.98 -17.51
CA LEU A 120 -18.16 -4.24 -18.95
C LEU A 120 -19.12 -3.37 -19.75
N ASP A 121 -18.59 -2.64 -20.74
CA ASP A 121 -19.38 -1.91 -21.73
C ASP A 121 -19.79 -2.83 -22.91
N GLU A 122 -20.65 -2.35 -23.80
CA GLU A 122 -21.19 -3.13 -24.93
C GLU A 122 -20.11 -3.70 -25.87
N ASP A 123 -18.92 -3.08 -25.92
CA ASP A 123 -17.78 -3.51 -26.73
C ASP A 123 -16.74 -4.35 -25.95
N MET A 124 -17.03 -4.72 -24.70
CA MET A 124 -16.13 -5.47 -23.79
C MET A 124 -16.69 -6.84 -23.39
N LEU A 125 -17.53 -7.45 -24.23
CA LEU A 125 -18.27 -8.67 -23.87
C LEU A 125 -17.46 -9.96 -24.05
N GLU A 126 -16.20 -9.91 -24.49
CA GLU A 126 -15.35 -11.09 -24.72
C GLU A 126 -14.01 -11.04 -23.96
N PRO A 127 -13.99 -10.94 -22.63
CA PRO A 127 -12.75 -10.90 -21.89
C PRO A 127 -12.01 -12.23 -21.92
N GLN A 128 -10.68 -12.14 -21.83
CA GLN A 128 -9.77 -13.24 -21.56
C GLN A 128 -9.18 -13.10 -20.17
N VAL A 129 -9.20 -14.19 -19.40
CA VAL A 129 -8.48 -14.30 -18.13
C VAL A 129 -7.28 -15.22 -18.28
N SER A 130 -6.13 -14.85 -17.71
CA SER A 130 -4.91 -15.64 -17.77
C SER A 130 -4.23 -15.83 -16.41
N PHE A 131 -4.01 -17.09 -16.03
CA PHE A 131 -3.42 -17.50 -14.75
C PHE A 131 -2.73 -18.86 -14.88
N GLY A 132 -2.02 -19.32 -13.84
CA GLY A 132 -1.42 -20.65 -13.76
C GLY A 132 -1.85 -21.40 -12.50
N GLN A 133 -1.54 -22.70 -12.44
CA GLN A 133 -1.87 -23.57 -11.30
C GLN A 133 -0.82 -24.67 -11.06
N SER A 134 -0.80 -25.26 -9.86
CA SER A 134 0.14 -26.32 -9.48
C SER A 134 -0.36 -27.77 -9.64
N PHE A 135 -1.67 -28.02 -9.71
CA PHE A 135 -2.27 -29.38 -9.78
C PHE A 135 -3.25 -29.51 -10.95
N SER A 136 -3.61 -30.75 -11.31
CA SER A 136 -4.46 -31.05 -12.46
C SER A 136 -5.94 -30.71 -12.25
N ASN A 137 -6.45 -30.81 -11.02
CA ASN A 137 -7.88 -30.64 -10.71
C ASN A 137 -8.38 -29.19 -10.84
N GLY A 138 -7.46 -28.26 -11.05
CA GLY A 138 -7.76 -26.99 -11.70
C GLY A 138 -8.46 -25.93 -10.88
N VAL A 139 -8.68 -24.79 -11.54
CA VAL A 139 -9.42 -23.66 -11.00
C VAL A 139 -10.76 -23.60 -11.70
N LYS A 140 -11.87 -23.61 -10.96
CA LYS A 140 -13.17 -23.25 -11.53
C LYS A 140 -13.29 -21.73 -11.60
N VAL A 141 -13.72 -21.23 -12.76
CA VAL A 141 -13.97 -19.81 -12.98
C VAL A 141 -15.48 -19.61 -13.05
N ASP A 142 -15.99 -18.85 -12.09
CA ASP A 142 -17.33 -18.28 -12.08
C ASP A 142 -17.26 -16.90 -12.74
N TRP A 143 -17.99 -16.71 -13.85
CA TRP A 143 -18.01 -15.45 -14.58
C TRP A 143 -19.00 -14.44 -13.99
N GLY A 144 -19.81 -14.84 -12.99
CA GLY A 144 -20.73 -13.95 -12.29
C GLY A 144 -21.97 -13.54 -13.09
N ASP A 145 -22.23 -14.17 -14.24
CA ASP A 145 -23.42 -13.94 -15.07
C ASP A 145 -24.47 -15.06 -14.99
N GLY A 146 -24.21 -16.08 -14.15
CA GLY A 146 -25.08 -17.25 -13.97
C GLY A 146 -24.84 -18.38 -14.98
N SER A 147 -23.82 -18.27 -15.84
CA SER A 147 -23.35 -19.39 -16.66
C SER A 147 -22.77 -20.53 -15.82
N GLU A 148 -22.64 -21.72 -16.43
CA GLU A 148 -21.98 -22.85 -15.77
C GLU A 148 -20.50 -22.53 -15.50
N LEU A 149 -19.99 -23.03 -14.37
CA LEU A 149 -18.59 -22.86 -13.98
C LEU A 149 -17.66 -23.46 -15.04
N GLU A 150 -16.73 -22.66 -15.57
CA GLU A 150 -15.70 -23.16 -16.48
C GLU A 150 -14.54 -23.74 -15.68
N THR A 151 -14.12 -24.96 -16.00
CA THR A 151 -12.97 -25.59 -15.33
C THR A 151 -11.71 -25.36 -16.15
N ALA A 152 -10.73 -24.69 -15.55
CA ALA A 152 -9.40 -24.52 -16.11
C ALA A 152 -8.47 -25.60 -15.56
N GLU A 153 -7.98 -26.47 -16.43
CA GLU A 153 -7.03 -27.53 -16.10
C GLU A 153 -5.78 -27.42 -16.97
N GLY A 154 -4.60 -27.52 -16.36
CA GLY A 154 -3.32 -27.44 -17.06
C GLY A 154 -2.21 -28.19 -16.32
N TRP A 155 -1.22 -28.67 -17.07
CA TRP A 155 -0.06 -29.40 -16.54
C TRP A 155 1.16 -28.48 -16.41
N ASN A 156 2.04 -28.74 -15.43
CA ASN A 156 3.38 -28.18 -15.31
C ASN A 156 3.48 -26.63 -15.26
N TYR A 157 2.67 -25.95 -14.45
CA TYR A 157 2.77 -24.49 -14.25
C TYR A 157 2.60 -23.65 -15.54
N ASN A 158 1.98 -24.22 -16.57
CA ASN A 158 1.71 -23.48 -17.82
C ASN A 158 0.62 -22.43 -17.63
N ARG A 159 0.72 -21.34 -18.38
CA ARG A 159 -0.32 -20.30 -18.43
C ARG A 159 -1.59 -20.87 -19.07
N ILE A 160 -2.68 -20.84 -18.31
CA ILE A 160 -4.04 -21.14 -18.74
C ILE A 160 -4.70 -19.83 -19.14
N THR A 161 -5.39 -19.80 -20.28
CA THR A 161 -6.16 -18.66 -20.75
C THR A 161 -7.58 -19.11 -21.08
N LEU A 162 -8.58 -18.53 -20.42
CA LEU A 162 -9.98 -18.74 -20.73
C LEU A 162 -10.56 -17.50 -21.41
N THR A 163 -11.52 -17.69 -22.32
CA THR A 163 -12.26 -16.60 -22.97
C THR A 163 -13.74 -16.85 -22.73
N HIS A 164 -14.45 -15.82 -22.28
CA HIS A 164 -15.88 -15.91 -22.01
C HIS A 164 -16.66 -14.87 -22.78
N ARG A 165 -17.91 -15.16 -23.12
CA ARG A 165 -18.79 -14.25 -23.87
C ARG A 165 -20.01 -13.87 -23.04
N TYR A 166 -20.01 -12.64 -22.54
CA TYR A 166 -21.17 -12.05 -21.86
C TYR A 166 -22.28 -11.70 -22.86
N GLN A 167 -23.53 -11.88 -22.44
CA GLN A 167 -24.69 -11.56 -23.29
C GLN A 167 -25.03 -10.06 -23.30
N LYS A 168 -24.63 -9.32 -22.26
CA LYS A 168 -24.94 -7.89 -22.09
C LYS A 168 -23.86 -7.17 -21.29
N ALA A 169 -23.77 -5.87 -21.50
CA ALA A 169 -23.00 -4.97 -20.64
C ALA A 169 -23.53 -5.01 -19.19
N GLY A 170 -22.66 -4.72 -18.22
CA GLY A 170 -23.05 -4.76 -16.82
C GLY A 170 -21.89 -4.87 -15.85
N GLU A 171 -22.25 -5.01 -14.58
CA GLU A 171 -21.32 -5.25 -13.48
C GLU A 171 -21.32 -6.74 -13.14
N TYR A 172 -20.12 -7.31 -13.03
CA TYR A 172 -19.92 -8.72 -12.77
C TYR A 172 -18.84 -8.94 -11.73
N VAL A 173 -18.93 -10.06 -11.02
CA VAL A 173 -17.90 -10.51 -10.07
C VAL A 173 -17.37 -11.85 -10.58
N LEU A 174 -16.21 -11.82 -11.21
CA LEU A 174 -15.52 -13.06 -11.59
C LEU A 174 -14.87 -13.65 -10.35
N ARG A 175 -15.04 -14.95 -10.12
CA ARG A 175 -14.43 -15.67 -9.01
C ARG A 175 -13.59 -16.83 -9.53
N PHE A 176 -12.38 -16.93 -9.01
CA PHE A 176 -11.48 -18.04 -9.26
C PHE A 176 -11.51 -18.96 -8.04
N LEU A 177 -11.95 -20.20 -8.24
CA LEU A 177 -12.29 -21.19 -7.22
C LEU A 177 -11.34 -22.40 -7.31
N PRO A 178 -10.27 -22.44 -6.50
CA PRO A 178 -9.44 -23.63 -6.31
C PRO A 178 -10.26 -24.88 -5.97
N GLN A 179 -9.93 -26.02 -6.57
CA GLN A 179 -10.72 -27.26 -6.41
C GLN A 179 -10.18 -28.24 -5.36
N GLU A 180 -8.94 -28.06 -4.87
CA GLU A 180 -8.33 -28.95 -3.88
C GLU A 180 -7.61 -28.19 -2.77
N ASP A 181 -7.55 -28.82 -1.60
CA ASP A 181 -6.68 -28.39 -0.51
C ASP A 181 -5.21 -28.45 -0.96
N ASN A 182 -4.48 -27.36 -0.72
CA ASN A 182 -3.11 -27.09 -1.18
C ASN A 182 -2.96 -26.69 -2.66
N MET A 183 -4.05 -26.55 -3.42
CA MET A 183 -3.93 -26.07 -4.80
C MET A 183 -3.47 -24.61 -4.85
N VAL A 184 -2.42 -24.35 -5.62
CA VAL A 184 -1.80 -23.04 -5.73
C VAL A 184 -2.17 -22.38 -7.06
N MET A 185 -2.58 -21.11 -6.98
CA MET A 185 -2.77 -20.24 -8.14
C MET A 185 -1.61 -19.25 -8.32
N PHE A 186 -1.30 -18.98 -9.59
CA PHE A 186 -0.29 -18.00 -10.02
C PHE A 186 -0.97 -16.97 -10.92
N MET A 187 -0.92 -15.69 -10.56
CA MET A 187 -1.49 -14.63 -11.38
C MET A 187 -0.43 -13.96 -12.25
N GLY A 188 -0.59 -14.05 -13.58
CA GLY A 188 0.34 -13.50 -14.56
C GLY A 188 1.24 -14.56 -15.23
N SER A 189 2.34 -14.12 -15.85
CA SER A 189 3.26 -14.96 -16.64
C SER A 189 4.66 -14.95 -16.04
N TYR A 190 5.32 -16.11 -16.03
CA TYR A 190 6.69 -16.30 -15.52
C TYR A 190 7.77 -15.57 -16.36
N SER A 191 7.47 -15.17 -17.61
CA SER A 191 8.51 -14.70 -18.55
C SER A 191 8.25 -13.36 -19.25
N GLU A 192 7.04 -12.79 -19.26
CA GLU A 192 6.74 -11.51 -19.95
C GLU A 192 5.56 -10.73 -19.33
N GLY A 193 5.60 -9.39 -19.42
CA GLY A 193 4.73 -8.40 -18.78
C GLY A 193 3.24 -8.75 -18.74
N SER A 194 2.80 -9.16 -17.56
CA SER A 194 1.56 -9.91 -17.36
C SER A 194 0.33 -9.03 -17.18
N TYR A 195 -0.70 -9.29 -17.97
CA TYR A 195 -2.06 -8.82 -17.69
C TYR A 195 -2.96 -10.03 -17.48
N VAL A 196 -3.66 -10.06 -16.35
CA VAL A 196 -4.56 -11.18 -15.99
C VAL A 196 -5.91 -11.05 -16.70
N PHE A 197 -6.34 -9.84 -17.06
CA PHE A 197 -7.66 -9.57 -17.66
C PHE A 197 -7.50 -8.73 -18.94
N THR A 198 -7.75 -9.32 -20.12
CA THR A 198 -7.36 -8.74 -21.42
C THR A 198 -8.38 -9.04 -22.52
N ALA A 199 -8.20 -8.48 -23.72
CA ALA A 199 -8.85 -8.93 -24.96
C ALA A 199 -8.08 -10.07 -25.67
N GLY A 200 -6.98 -10.55 -25.07
CA GLY A 200 -6.00 -11.43 -25.69
C GLY A 200 -4.94 -10.71 -26.52
N LYS A 201 -4.45 -11.38 -27.57
CA LYS A 201 -3.44 -10.81 -28.51
C LYS A 201 -4.01 -9.76 -29.46
N LYS A 202 -5.25 -9.34 -29.25
CA LYS A 202 -5.87 -8.20 -29.94
C LYS A 202 -5.21 -6.92 -29.40
N SER A 203 -5.24 -5.83 -30.16
CA SER A 203 -4.32 -4.68 -30.02
C SER A 203 -4.12 -4.12 -28.58
N LYS A 204 -3.03 -3.35 -28.37
CA LYS A 204 -2.74 -2.66 -27.08
C LYS A 204 -3.93 -1.83 -26.60
N GLU A 205 -4.59 -1.10 -27.49
CA GLU A 205 -5.73 -0.24 -27.18
C GLU A 205 -6.92 -1.05 -26.67
N GLU A 206 -7.20 -2.19 -27.30
CA GLU A 206 -8.26 -3.09 -26.88
C GLU A 206 -7.97 -3.67 -25.49
N ASN A 207 -6.73 -4.10 -25.25
CA ASN A 207 -6.33 -4.56 -23.91
C ASN A 207 -6.51 -3.47 -22.85
N MET A 208 -6.14 -2.22 -23.13
CA MET A 208 -6.34 -1.11 -22.18
C MET A 208 -7.81 -0.90 -21.78
N LYS A 209 -8.77 -1.19 -22.67
CA LYS A 209 -10.21 -1.16 -22.35
C LYS A 209 -10.55 -2.17 -21.26
N TYR A 210 -10.15 -3.43 -21.44
CA TYR A 210 -10.39 -4.50 -20.48
C TYR A 210 -9.65 -4.27 -19.15
N LEU A 211 -8.40 -3.78 -19.16
CA LEU A 211 -7.69 -3.39 -17.93
C LEU A 211 -8.44 -2.29 -17.17
N SER A 212 -9.11 -1.40 -17.91
CA SER A 212 -9.93 -0.33 -17.36
C SER A 212 -11.34 -0.78 -17.00
N ALA A 213 -11.73 -2.04 -17.24
CA ALA A 213 -13.01 -2.60 -16.80
C ALA A 213 -12.96 -3.02 -15.32
N VAL A 214 -11.79 -3.40 -14.81
CA VAL A 214 -11.62 -3.86 -13.43
C VAL A 214 -11.70 -2.69 -12.44
N ARG A 215 -12.50 -2.84 -11.38
CA ARG A 215 -12.74 -1.85 -10.31
C ARG A 215 -12.17 -2.26 -8.97
N LYS A 216 -12.24 -3.54 -8.63
CA LYS A 216 -11.73 -4.07 -7.36
C LYS A 216 -11.17 -5.48 -7.58
N ILE A 217 -10.09 -5.80 -6.86
CA ILE A 217 -9.52 -7.14 -6.81
C ILE A 217 -9.40 -7.57 -5.35
N GLU A 218 -9.86 -8.78 -5.06
CA GLU A 218 -9.60 -9.46 -3.79
C GLU A 218 -8.77 -10.70 -4.09
N VAL A 219 -7.50 -10.70 -3.72
CA VAL A 219 -6.61 -11.84 -3.93
C VAL A 219 -6.83 -12.83 -2.80
N GLY A 220 -7.31 -14.04 -3.14
CA GLY A 220 -7.62 -15.08 -2.15
C GLY A 220 -6.37 -15.82 -1.65
N ARG A 221 -6.47 -16.42 -0.46
CA ARG A 221 -5.36 -17.11 0.25
C ARG A 221 -4.64 -18.23 -0.53
N ASN A 222 -5.26 -18.76 -1.58
CA ASN A 222 -4.69 -19.84 -2.40
C ASN A 222 -3.75 -19.31 -3.51
N VAL A 223 -3.60 -18.00 -3.65
CA VAL A 223 -2.60 -17.40 -4.53
C VAL A 223 -1.24 -17.42 -3.83
N LYS A 224 -0.26 -18.17 -4.36
CA LYS A 224 1.12 -18.18 -3.83
C LYS A 224 2.09 -17.32 -4.62
N GLU A 225 1.69 -16.84 -5.79
CA GLU A 225 2.54 -15.94 -6.57
C GLU A 225 1.69 -14.92 -7.30
N LEU A 226 2.12 -13.67 -7.17
CA LEU A 226 1.70 -12.58 -8.04
C LEU A 226 2.90 -12.24 -8.92
N ALA A 227 2.84 -12.57 -10.20
CA ALA A 227 3.94 -12.31 -11.11
C ALA A 227 4.17 -10.80 -11.25
N SER A 228 5.37 -10.43 -11.70
CA SER A 228 5.71 -9.02 -11.88
C SER A 228 4.74 -8.36 -12.86
N TYR A 229 4.16 -7.23 -12.44
CA TYR A 229 3.24 -6.41 -13.21
C TYR A 229 1.84 -7.01 -13.46
N CYS A 230 1.40 -8.04 -12.74
CA CYS A 230 0.14 -8.77 -13.03
C CYS A 230 -1.14 -7.92 -13.03
N PHE A 231 -1.20 -6.84 -12.24
CA PHE A 231 -2.29 -5.86 -12.22
C PHE A 231 -1.85 -4.48 -12.69
N CYS A 232 -0.69 -4.38 -13.32
CA CYS A 232 -0.15 -3.12 -13.80
C CYS A 232 -1.12 -2.45 -14.79
N CYS A 233 -1.21 -1.12 -14.76
CA CYS A 233 -2.03 -0.32 -15.68
C CYS A 233 -3.54 -0.56 -15.61
N PHE A 234 -4.06 -1.23 -14.57
CA PHE A 234 -5.51 -1.32 -14.34
C PHE A 234 -6.01 0.06 -13.89
N SER A 235 -6.24 0.94 -14.85
CA SER A 235 -6.31 2.39 -14.64
C SER A 235 -7.47 2.85 -13.76
N ARG A 236 -8.56 2.07 -13.72
CA ARG A 236 -9.77 2.31 -12.93
C ARG A 236 -9.91 1.37 -11.72
N LEU A 237 -8.87 0.60 -11.40
CA LEU A 237 -8.84 -0.23 -10.21
C LEU A 237 -8.77 0.65 -8.97
N GLU A 238 -9.78 0.59 -8.12
CA GLU A 238 -9.91 1.44 -6.93
C GLU A 238 -9.40 0.75 -5.66
N MET A 239 -9.47 -0.57 -5.61
CA MET A 239 -9.15 -1.35 -4.41
C MET A 239 -8.48 -2.66 -4.78
N VAL A 240 -7.39 -2.98 -4.09
CA VAL A 240 -6.77 -4.30 -4.11
C VAL A 240 -6.52 -4.76 -2.69
N THR A 241 -6.97 -5.96 -2.33
CA THR A 241 -6.53 -6.67 -1.11
C THR A 241 -5.64 -7.83 -1.51
N LEU A 242 -4.43 -7.88 -0.95
CA LEU A 242 -3.49 -8.97 -1.13
C LEU A 242 -3.57 -9.86 0.12
N GLU A 243 -4.59 -10.70 0.26
CA GLU A 243 -4.76 -11.51 1.47
C GLU A 243 -3.76 -12.67 1.51
N LYS A 244 -3.32 -13.01 2.74
CA LYS A 244 -2.56 -14.21 3.16
C LYS A 244 -1.89 -14.99 2.03
N THR A 245 -0.99 -14.35 1.30
CA THR A 245 -0.06 -15.10 0.45
C THR A 245 1.19 -15.35 1.28
N ASP A 246 1.61 -16.61 1.40
CA ASP A 246 2.99 -16.93 1.82
C ASP A 246 4.00 -16.62 0.69
N GLY A 247 3.56 -15.81 -0.26
CA GLY A 247 3.86 -15.94 -1.66
C GLY A 247 4.98 -15.04 -2.14
N LEU A 248 5.54 -15.41 -3.29
CA LEU A 248 6.50 -14.57 -4.00
C LEU A 248 5.72 -13.42 -4.66
N PHE A 249 6.01 -12.19 -4.25
CA PHE A 249 5.48 -10.99 -4.88
C PHE A 249 6.48 -10.50 -5.93
N GLY A 250 6.04 -10.50 -7.19
CA GLY A 250 6.76 -9.88 -8.29
C GLY A 250 6.82 -8.36 -8.16
N ASN A 251 7.63 -7.74 -9.01
CA ASN A 251 7.78 -6.30 -9.03
C ASN A 251 6.59 -5.62 -9.70
N GLY A 252 6.22 -4.43 -9.23
CA GLY A 252 5.22 -3.58 -9.89
C GLY A 252 3.83 -4.18 -10.03
N ILE A 253 3.41 -5.04 -9.08
CA ILE A 253 2.13 -5.76 -9.12
C ILE A 253 0.96 -4.83 -9.43
N VAL A 254 0.89 -3.67 -8.78
CA VAL A 254 -0.16 -2.64 -9.01
C VAL A 254 0.42 -1.33 -9.58
N LYS A 255 1.53 -1.41 -10.32
CA LYS A 255 2.14 -0.24 -10.95
C LYS A 255 1.16 0.44 -11.93
N CYS A 256 1.15 1.77 -12.00
CA CYS A 256 0.28 2.56 -12.88
C CYS A 256 -1.22 2.30 -12.70
N CYS A 257 -1.66 1.80 -11.54
CA CYS A 257 -3.08 1.75 -11.17
C CYS A 257 -3.55 3.14 -10.73
N TYR A 258 -3.78 4.02 -11.71
CA TYR A 258 -4.02 5.44 -11.44
C TYR A 258 -5.23 5.71 -10.54
N GLY A 259 -6.26 4.87 -10.58
CA GLY A 259 -7.46 4.98 -9.75
C GLY A 259 -7.36 4.34 -8.35
N LEU A 260 -6.23 3.72 -7.99
CA LEU A 260 -6.10 2.92 -6.76
C LEU A 260 -6.18 3.84 -5.54
N LYS A 261 -7.22 3.63 -4.72
CA LYS A 261 -7.47 4.36 -3.47
C LYS A 261 -7.08 3.54 -2.24
N PHE A 262 -7.17 2.22 -2.34
CA PHE A 262 -6.86 1.29 -1.26
C PHE A 262 -5.98 0.14 -1.72
N LEU A 263 -4.86 -0.06 -1.02
CA LEU A 263 -3.96 -1.19 -1.18
C LEU A 263 -3.81 -1.92 0.15
N GLY A 264 -4.41 -3.10 0.28
CA GLY A 264 -4.23 -3.98 1.43
C GLY A 264 -2.93 -4.78 1.27
N ILE A 265 -1.89 -4.39 2.00
CA ILE A 265 -0.62 -5.13 2.08
C ILE A 265 -0.73 -6.13 3.25
N PRO A 266 -0.40 -7.42 3.06
CA PRO A 266 -0.59 -8.42 4.09
C PRO A 266 0.47 -8.28 5.19
N GLY A 267 0.06 -8.48 6.44
CA GLY A 267 0.94 -8.35 7.61
C GLY A 267 2.13 -9.31 7.62
N ASN A 268 2.03 -10.45 6.92
CA ASN A 268 3.10 -11.45 6.80
C ASN A 268 4.00 -11.25 5.57
N MET A 269 3.86 -10.15 4.82
CA MET A 269 4.71 -9.87 3.66
C MET A 269 6.18 -9.78 4.09
N LYS A 270 7.02 -10.67 3.55
CA LYS A 270 8.45 -10.76 3.92
C LYS A 270 9.30 -9.62 3.37
N ALA A 271 8.93 -9.09 2.21
CA ALA A 271 9.62 -8.00 1.54
C ALA A 271 8.64 -7.22 0.66
N ILE A 272 8.79 -5.90 0.64
CA ILE A 272 8.14 -5.04 -0.35
C ILE A 272 8.87 -5.27 -1.69
N PRO A 273 8.17 -5.54 -2.80
CA PRO A 273 8.80 -5.68 -4.11
C PRO A 273 9.11 -4.31 -4.73
N ARG A 274 10.07 -4.25 -5.67
CA ARG A 274 10.37 -3.02 -6.41
C ARG A 274 9.15 -2.57 -7.19
N TYR A 275 8.98 -1.26 -7.34
CA TYR A 275 7.88 -0.66 -8.10
C TYR A 275 6.47 -0.98 -7.57
N LEU A 276 6.31 -1.59 -6.38
CA LEU A 276 5.06 -2.18 -5.87
C LEU A 276 3.78 -1.47 -6.33
N CYS A 277 3.69 -0.16 -6.05
CA CYS A 277 2.59 0.70 -6.45
C CYS A 277 3.06 2.02 -7.07
N GLU A 278 4.16 1.99 -7.83
CA GLU A 278 4.63 3.16 -8.59
C GLU A 278 3.51 3.76 -9.45
N GLN A 279 3.40 5.09 -9.49
CA GLN A 279 2.37 5.85 -10.22
C GLN A 279 0.91 5.50 -9.83
N CYS A 280 0.67 5.02 -8.61
CA CYS A 280 -0.68 4.98 -8.04
C CYS A 280 -1.10 6.39 -7.58
N ILE A 281 -1.38 7.28 -8.53
CA ILE A 281 -1.56 8.71 -8.28
C ILE A 281 -2.74 9.06 -7.38
N SER A 282 -3.72 8.15 -7.19
CA SER A 282 -4.88 8.35 -6.31
C SER A 282 -4.71 7.74 -4.91
N LEU A 283 -3.61 7.03 -4.65
CA LEU A 283 -3.37 6.36 -3.38
C LEU A 283 -2.98 7.38 -2.33
N LYS A 284 -3.77 7.47 -1.25
CA LYS A 284 -3.59 8.48 -0.21
C LYS A 284 -2.80 8.02 0.99
N ASN A 285 -2.91 6.74 1.32
CA ASN A 285 -2.40 6.20 2.57
C ASN A 285 -1.77 4.83 2.33
N VAL A 286 -0.60 4.61 2.92
CA VAL A 286 0.10 3.33 2.91
C VAL A 286 0.55 2.98 4.32
N SER A 287 0.30 1.73 4.74
CA SER A 287 0.85 1.15 5.95
C SER A 287 1.79 0.00 5.55
N VAL A 288 3.07 0.14 5.85
CA VAL A 288 4.06 -0.91 5.61
C VAL A 288 3.99 -1.91 6.78
N PRO A 289 3.84 -3.22 6.52
CA PRO A 289 3.69 -4.21 7.59
C PRO A 289 4.97 -4.39 8.40
N ASN A 290 4.81 -4.85 9.65
CA ASN A 290 5.92 -5.17 10.54
C ASN A 290 6.87 -6.22 9.94
N GLY A 291 8.15 -6.15 10.29
CA GLY A 291 9.17 -7.11 9.82
C GLY A 291 9.81 -6.74 8.48
N ILE A 292 9.27 -5.74 7.77
CA ILE A 292 9.92 -5.17 6.59
C ILE A 292 11.20 -4.42 7.01
N VAL A 293 12.31 -4.76 6.35
CA VAL A 293 13.64 -4.18 6.61
C VAL A 293 14.02 -3.12 5.57
N THR A 294 13.55 -3.28 4.33
CA THR A 294 13.92 -2.43 3.21
C THR A 294 12.68 -1.98 2.45
N ILE A 295 12.60 -0.68 2.16
CA ILE A 295 11.73 -0.17 1.11
C ILE A 295 12.57 -0.07 -0.18
N PRO A 296 12.30 -0.87 -1.21
CA PRO A 296 13.18 -0.95 -2.37
C PRO A 296 12.92 0.19 -3.37
N ASP A 297 13.74 0.22 -4.42
CA ASP A 297 13.65 1.21 -5.48
C ASP A 297 12.23 1.35 -6.06
N ASN A 298 11.79 2.61 -6.19
CA ASN A 298 10.52 3.02 -6.78
C ASN A 298 9.25 2.41 -6.13
N ALA A 299 9.32 1.79 -4.95
CA ALA A 299 8.18 1.08 -4.35
C ALA A 299 6.89 1.93 -4.30
N PHE A 300 7.01 3.21 -3.97
CA PHE A 300 5.93 4.19 -3.85
C PHE A 300 6.17 5.45 -4.71
N SER A 301 7.05 5.35 -5.72
CA SER A 301 7.36 6.45 -6.65
C SER A 301 6.10 7.03 -7.31
N GLU A 302 6.03 8.35 -7.43
CA GLU A 302 4.94 9.08 -8.09
C GLU A 302 3.53 8.76 -7.53
N CYS A 303 3.41 8.36 -6.26
CA CYS A 303 2.12 8.30 -5.56
C CYS A 303 1.68 9.73 -5.21
N ARG A 304 1.26 10.50 -6.22
CA ARG A 304 1.10 11.98 -6.11
C ARG A 304 0.09 12.44 -5.07
N SER A 305 -0.91 11.62 -4.73
CA SER A 305 -1.89 11.91 -3.68
C SER A 305 -1.53 11.29 -2.32
N LEU A 306 -0.36 10.68 -2.17
CA LEU A 306 0.07 10.06 -0.92
C LEU A 306 0.29 11.13 0.14
N GLU A 307 -0.58 11.15 1.13
CA GLU A 307 -0.57 12.10 2.25
C GLU A 307 0.20 11.51 3.44
N LYS A 308 0.10 10.18 3.64
CA LYS A 308 0.71 9.47 4.78
C LYS A 308 1.26 8.11 4.38
N ILE A 309 2.51 7.85 4.76
CA ILE A 309 3.10 6.51 4.82
C ILE A 309 3.54 6.19 6.24
N THR A 310 3.18 5.02 6.75
CA THR A 310 3.65 4.52 8.05
C THR A 310 4.61 3.36 7.82
N MET A 311 5.79 3.44 8.44
CA MET A 311 6.86 2.45 8.32
C MET A 311 7.20 1.90 9.71
N PRO A 312 7.46 0.59 9.86
CA PRO A 312 7.84 0.01 11.14
C PRO A 312 9.29 0.33 11.50
N GLU A 313 9.61 0.29 12.80
CA GLU A 313 10.97 0.46 13.35
C GLU A 313 12.00 -0.57 12.86
N THR A 314 11.56 -1.61 12.15
CA THR A 314 12.43 -2.60 11.52
C THR A 314 13.07 -2.09 10.21
N VAL A 315 12.55 -1.03 9.60
CA VAL A 315 13.11 -0.49 8.35
C VAL A 315 14.45 0.18 8.60
N THR A 316 15.48 -0.24 7.86
CA THR A 316 16.85 0.28 7.98
C THR A 316 17.35 0.95 6.70
N SER A 317 16.70 0.71 5.56
CA SER A 317 17.17 1.21 4.26
C SER A 317 16.02 1.59 3.32
N LEU A 318 16.18 2.71 2.62
CA LEU A 318 15.21 3.22 1.64
C LEU A 318 15.87 3.38 0.27
N GLY A 319 15.29 2.73 -0.74
CA GLY A 319 15.83 2.60 -2.09
C GLY A 319 15.66 3.85 -2.97
N LYS A 320 16.27 3.77 -4.15
CA LYS A 320 16.32 4.88 -5.11
C LYS A 320 14.92 5.22 -5.59
N PHE A 321 14.56 6.50 -5.58
CA PHE A 321 13.21 6.97 -5.95
C PHE A 321 12.07 6.34 -5.13
N ALA A 322 12.32 5.73 -3.96
CA ALA A 322 11.30 4.96 -3.25
C ALA A 322 10.04 5.76 -2.92
N LEU A 323 10.18 7.07 -2.65
CA LEU A 323 9.12 7.99 -2.23
C LEU A 323 9.11 9.29 -3.05
N ASN A 324 9.69 9.31 -4.25
CA ASN A 324 9.80 10.57 -5.00
C ASN A 324 8.47 10.98 -5.64
N GLU A 325 8.32 12.27 -5.90
CA GLU A 325 7.13 12.85 -6.53
C GLU A 325 5.83 12.50 -5.77
N CYS A 326 5.91 12.33 -4.44
CA CYS A 326 4.78 12.19 -3.52
C CYS A 326 4.25 13.59 -3.16
N LEU A 327 3.58 14.22 -4.12
CA LEU A 327 3.29 15.66 -4.10
C LEU A 327 2.39 16.12 -2.94
N ALA A 328 1.61 15.23 -2.33
CA ALA A 328 0.66 15.54 -1.25
C ALA A 328 1.22 15.32 0.17
N MET A 329 2.40 14.72 0.32
CA MET A 329 2.97 14.37 1.62
C MET A 329 3.49 15.63 2.31
N LYS A 330 2.96 15.95 3.50
CA LYS A 330 3.34 17.14 4.27
C LYS A 330 4.42 16.87 5.32
N GLU A 331 4.28 15.76 6.01
CA GLU A 331 5.22 15.33 7.04
C GLU A 331 5.64 13.89 6.78
N LEU A 332 6.93 13.60 7.02
CA LEU A 332 7.45 12.25 6.97
C LEU A 332 8.28 11.94 8.21
N TYR A 333 7.92 10.84 8.86
CA TYR A 333 8.65 10.27 9.98
C TYR A 333 9.45 9.06 9.49
N LEU A 334 10.78 9.16 9.52
CA LEU A 334 11.65 8.02 9.24
C LEU A 334 11.79 7.15 10.50
N PRO A 335 11.70 5.82 10.38
CA PRO A 335 11.97 4.90 11.48
C PRO A 335 13.37 5.11 12.06
N GLY A 336 13.54 4.98 13.38
CA GLY A 336 14.75 5.40 14.08
C GLY A 336 16.05 4.71 13.64
N LYS A 337 15.94 3.55 12.99
CA LYS A 337 17.06 2.73 12.52
C LYS A 337 17.42 2.91 11.05
N VAL A 338 16.76 3.82 10.32
CA VAL A 338 17.15 4.12 8.95
C VAL A 338 18.59 4.63 8.93
N ALA A 339 19.46 3.96 8.18
CA ALA A 339 20.88 4.33 8.06
C ALA A 339 21.29 4.56 6.59
N ALA A 340 20.51 4.04 5.64
CA ALA A 340 20.76 4.20 4.22
C ALA A 340 19.54 4.81 3.51
N ILE A 341 19.77 5.93 2.83
CA ILE A 341 18.85 6.54 1.87
C ILE A 341 19.55 6.61 0.52
N GLU A 342 18.83 6.32 -0.56
CA GLU A 342 19.37 6.29 -1.92
C GLU A 342 18.92 7.49 -2.75
N GLY A 343 19.54 7.66 -3.92
CA GLY A 343 19.34 8.83 -4.78
C GLY A 343 17.87 9.15 -5.07
N SER A 344 17.55 10.44 -5.05
CA SER A 344 16.24 11.01 -5.42
C SER A 344 15.06 10.52 -4.58
N ILE A 345 15.30 9.99 -3.38
CA ILE A 345 14.26 9.40 -2.53
C ILE A 345 13.05 10.30 -2.25
N PHE A 346 13.24 11.61 -2.02
CA PHE A 346 12.17 12.60 -1.78
C PHE A 346 12.13 13.68 -2.87
N ARG A 347 12.65 13.34 -4.05
CA ARG A 347 12.76 14.32 -5.15
C ARG A 347 11.36 14.79 -5.53
N LYS A 348 11.15 16.11 -5.54
CA LYS A 348 9.91 16.82 -5.87
C LYS A 348 8.73 16.46 -4.95
N ASP A 349 8.98 16.15 -3.69
CA ASP A 349 7.91 16.09 -2.70
C ASP A 349 7.49 17.52 -2.35
N TRP A 350 6.67 18.12 -3.23
CA TRP A 350 6.45 19.57 -3.27
C TRP A 350 5.89 20.13 -1.97
N LEU A 351 4.97 19.42 -1.34
CA LEU A 351 4.31 19.84 -0.11
C LEU A 351 5.00 19.35 1.16
N LEU A 352 6.16 18.68 1.08
CA LEU A 352 6.89 18.23 2.26
C LEU A 352 7.38 19.45 3.04
N GLU A 353 6.77 19.69 4.19
CA GLU A 353 7.05 20.82 5.09
C GLU A 353 8.13 20.46 6.13
N GLY A 354 8.17 19.19 6.53
CA GLY A 354 9.10 18.70 7.55
C GLY A 354 9.44 17.21 7.41
N ILE A 355 10.71 16.90 7.63
CA ILE A 355 11.24 15.54 7.72
C ILE A 355 12.34 15.50 8.78
N ARG A 356 12.34 14.44 9.60
CA ARG A 356 13.41 14.16 10.55
C ARG A 356 14.31 13.06 10.01
N LEU A 357 15.57 13.41 9.74
CA LEU A 357 16.61 12.45 9.38
C LEU A 357 17.10 11.75 10.64
N THR A 358 17.54 10.51 10.48
CA THR A 358 18.00 9.64 11.56
C THR A 358 19.50 9.72 11.72
N ASP A 359 19.99 9.54 12.94
CA ASP A 359 21.41 9.64 13.29
C ASP A 359 22.32 8.65 12.56
N GLY A 360 21.75 7.57 12.00
CA GLY A 360 22.48 6.56 11.23
C GLY A 360 22.83 6.97 9.80
N ILE A 361 22.26 8.06 9.26
CA ILE A 361 22.47 8.46 7.86
C ILE A 361 23.87 9.08 7.69
N THR A 362 24.69 8.48 6.83
CA THR A 362 26.08 8.91 6.57
C THR A 362 26.26 9.73 5.29
N GLU A 363 25.27 9.71 4.39
CA GLU A 363 25.31 10.40 3.10
C GLU A 363 23.94 10.96 2.74
N ILE A 364 23.91 12.18 2.18
CA ILE A 364 22.73 12.73 1.51
C ILE A 364 22.93 12.60 -0.01
N PRO A 365 22.20 11.68 -0.67
CA PRO A 365 22.50 11.26 -2.04
C PRO A 365 21.92 12.21 -3.10
N ASP A 366 22.18 11.85 -4.36
CA ASP A 366 21.89 12.72 -5.52
C ASP A 366 20.40 13.05 -5.59
N ASN A 367 20.09 14.34 -5.63
CA ASN A 367 18.72 14.86 -5.70
C ASN A 367 17.80 14.45 -4.54
N ALA A 368 18.32 14.02 -3.38
CA ALA A 368 17.53 13.48 -2.27
C ALA A 368 16.28 14.34 -1.94
N PHE A 369 16.45 15.66 -1.87
CA PHE A 369 15.40 16.66 -1.60
C PHE A 369 15.19 17.64 -2.76
N SER A 370 15.71 17.34 -3.95
CA SER A 370 15.60 18.25 -5.10
C SER A 370 14.14 18.57 -5.41
N GLY A 371 13.75 19.85 -5.39
CA GLY A 371 12.39 20.31 -5.63
C GLY A 371 11.42 20.16 -4.45
N CYS A 372 11.90 19.96 -3.22
CA CYS A 372 11.07 20.08 -2.01
C CYS A 372 10.75 21.57 -1.74
N TYR A 373 9.71 22.09 -2.38
CA TYR A 373 9.42 23.52 -2.40
C TYR A 373 8.91 24.08 -1.07
N MET A 374 8.22 23.27 -0.26
CA MET A 374 7.66 23.70 1.03
C MET A 374 8.56 23.37 2.23
N LEU A 375 9.69 22.66 2.04
CA LEU A 375 10.57 22.29 3.14
C LEU A 375 11.27 23.54 3.68
N THR A 376 11.00 23.89 4.94
CA THR A 376 11.48 25.14 5.53
C THR A 376 12.69 24.97 6.44
N GLU A 377 12.83 23.80 7.06
CA GLU A 377 13.90 23.48 7.98
C GLU A 377 14.36 22.04 7.79
N LEU A 378 15.65 21.79 7.93
CA LEU A 378 16.20 20.45 7.90
C LEU A 378 17.41 20.32 8.81
N VAL A 379 17.38 19.31 9.69
CA VAL A 379 18.52 18.92 10.51
C VAL A 379 19.32 17.85 9.78
N ILE A 380 20.61 18.11 9.54
CA ILE A 380 21.56 17.19 8.92
C ILE A 380 22.31 16.46 10.04
N PRO A 381 22.11 15.13 10.20
CA PRO A 381 22.67 14.38 11.33
C PRO A 381 24.19 14.40 11.40
N ALA A 382 24.72 14.18 12.61
CA ALA A 382 26.16 14.29 12.88
C ALA A 382 27.02 13.27 12.11
N ALA A 383 26.43 12.13 11.74
CA ALA A 383 27.11 11.07 11.00
C ALA A 383 27.28 11.38 9.49
N VAL A 384 26.63 12.42 8.97
CA VAL A 384 26.71 12.77 7.54
C VAL A 384 28.12 13.22 7.18
N THR A 385 28.75 12.50 6.24
CA THR A 385 30.11 12.77 5.76
C THR A 385 30.15 13.21 4.30
N ALA A 386 29.07 13.01 3.54
CA ALA A 386 28.98 13.39 2.13
C ALA A 386 27.58 13.90 1.75
N ILE A 387 27.54 14.89 0.87
CA ILE A 387 26.31 15.45 0.28
C ILE A 387 26.56 15.62 -1.21
N THR A 388 25.75 14.94 -2.01
CA THR A 388 26.04 14.79 -3.44
C THR A 388 25.16 15.67 -4.33
N LYS A 389 25.16 15.41 -5.64
CA LYS A 389 24.76 16.39 -6.66
C LYS A 389 23.28 16.73 -6.54
N TYR A 390 22.96 18.02 -6.52
CA TYR A 390 21.59 18.54 -6.47
C TYR A 390 20.78 18.09 -5.24
N ALA A 391 21.42 17.62 -4.17
CA ALA A 391 20.74 17.10 -2.98
C ALA A 391 19.63 18.02 -2.46
N PHE A 392 19.84 19.35 -2.51
CA PHE A 392 18.88 20.37 -2.10
C PHE A 392 18.54 21.37 -3.21
N GLU A 393 18.69 20.96 -4.48
CA GLU A 393 18.36 21.84 -5.60
C GLU A 393 16.90 22.27 -5.53
N ASN A 394 16.60 23.54 -5.81
CA ASN A 394 15.25 24.09 -5.87
C ASN A 394 14.43 23.90 -4.57
N CYS A 395 15.08 23.79 -3.41
CA CYS A 395 14.42 23.87 -2.10
C CYS A 395 14.05 25.32 -1.76
N LYS A 396 13.10 25.89 -2.51
CA LYS A 396 12.77 27.32 -2.49
C LYS A 396 12.07 27.81 -1.23
N GLY A 397 11.52 26.91 -0.41
CA GLY A 397 10.93 27.24 0.89
C GLY A 397 11.94 27.26 2.02
N MET A 398 13.18 26.85 1.76
CA MET A 398 14.17 26.60 2.80
C MET A 398 14.60 27.87 3.49
N LYS A 399 14.42 27.89 4.81
CA LYS A 399 14.87 28.98 5.68
C LYS A 399 16.14 28.59 6.41
N ARG A 400 16.25 27.34 6.88
CA ARG A 400 17.30 26.94 7.82
C ARG A 400 17.77 25.51 7.60
N TYR A 401 19.06 25.33 7.42
CA TYR A 401 19.71 24.04 7.61
C TYR A 401 20.44 24.04 8.95
N TYR A 402 20.30 22.97 9.72
CA TYR A 402 21.10 22.74 10.94
C TYR A 402 22.06 21.59 10.69
N PHE A 403 23.34 21.90 10.54
CA PHE A 403 24.38 20.91 10.37
C PHE A 403 24.95 20.50 11.72
N LEU A 404 24.80 19.23 12.08
CA LEU A 404 25.40 18.65 13.28
C LEU A 404 26.84 18.12 13.11
N PRO A 405 27.34 17.78 11.91
CA PRO A 405 28.74 17.42 11.75
C PRO A 405 29.68 18.54 12.20
N VAL A 406 30.66 18.22 13.04
CA VAL A 406 31.68 19.18 13.49
C VAL A 406 32.65 19.53 12.35
N LEU A 407 32.89 18.58 11.44
CA LEU A 407 33.66 18.81 10.22
C LEU A 407 32.73 18.91 9.02
N PRO A 408 33.01 19.82 8.06
CA PRO A 408 32.18 20.01 6.89
C PRO A 408 32.09 18.71 6.05
N PRO A 409 30.87 18.19 5.80
CA PRO A 409 30.67 17.05 4.90
C PRO A 409 31.23 17.34 3.51
N LYS A 410 31.71 16.33 2.79
CA LYS A 410 32.18 16.50 1.42
C LYS A 410 31.00 16.87 0.50
N LEU A 411 31.06 18.05 -0.11
CA LEU A 411 30.12 18.43 -1.18
C LEU A 411 30.63 17.97 -2.54
N SER A 412 29.71 17.53 -3.41
CA SER A 412 30.04 17.23 -4.82
C SER A 412 30.23 18.48 -5.70
N GLY A 413 29.90 19.67 -5.19
CA GLY A 413 30.09 20.96 -5.87
C GLY A 413 29.02 21.99 -5.51
N ALA A 414 29.05 23.15 -6.17
CA ALA A 414 28.10 24.25 -5.91
C ALA A 414 26.64 23.93 -6.30
N THR A 415 26.38 22.84 -7.01
CA THR A 415 25.02 22.45 -7.41
C THR A 415 24.18 21.88 -6.27
N VAL A 416 24.79 21.55 -5.13
CA VAL A 416 24.11 20.98 -3.94
C VAL A 416 22.95 21.87 -3.50
N PHE A 417 23.18 23.19 -3.42
CA PHE A 417 22.21 24.18 -2.95
C PHE A 417 21.72 25.09 -4.09
N ASN A 418 21.70 24.60 -5.34
CA ASN A 418 21.26 25.42 -6.47
C ASN A 418 19.80 25.87 -6.29
N GLY A 419 19.51 27.17 -6.34
CA GLY A 419 18.15 27.70 -6.23
C GLY A 419 17.55 27.72 -4.82
N ILE A 420 18.37 27.70 -3.76
CA ILE A 420 17.92 28.02 -2.39
C ILE A 420 17.68 29.54 -2.23
N PRO A 421 16.83 29.98 -1.27
CA PRO A 421 16.59 31.41 -1.00
C PRO A 421 17.82 32.15 -0.48
N GLU A 422 18.00 33.42 -0.87
CA GLU A 422 19.13 34.26 -0.43
C GLU A 422 19.15 34.53 1.08
N ASP A 423 17.98 34.48 1.73
CA ASP A 423 17.80 34.68 3.18
C ASP A 423 17.96 33.37 3.98
N CYS A 424 18.18 32.24 3.32
CA CYS A 424 18.44 30.95 3.96
C CYS A 424 19.69 31.03 4.87
N LYS A 425 19.66 30.32 5.99
CA LYS A 425 20.77 30.21 6.93
C LYS A 425 21.24 28.77 7.08
N ILE A 426 22.56 28.60 7.08
CA ILE A 426 23.23 27.33 7.35
C ILE A 426 23.84 27.45 8.74
N TYR A 427 23.18 26.87 9.72
CA TYR A 427 23.68 26.79 11.09
C TYR A 427 24.69 25.66 11.20
N VAL A 428 25.87 25.95 11.73
CA VAL A 428 26.94 24.98 11.96
C VAL A 428 27.32 24.94 13.44
N PRO A 429 27.95 23.85 13.94
CA PRO A 429 28.27 23.74 15.36
C PRO A 429 29.25 24.84 15.79
N LYS A 430 29.11 25.32 17.02
CA LYS A 430 29.99 26.33 17.61
C LYS A 430 31.47 25.92 17.48
N GLY A 431 32.31 26.82 17.00
CA GLY A 431 33.74 26.56 16.74
C GLY A 431 34.04 25.90 15.40
N SER A 432 33.02 25.58 14.59
CA SER A 432 33.19 24.94 13.27
C SER A 432 33.06 25.91 12.10
N LEU A 433 32.68 27.17 12.34
CA LEU A 433 32.37 28.13 11.28
C LEU A 433 33.54 28.34 10.29
N GLU A 434 34.74 28.58 10.81
CA GLU A 434 35.93 28.79 9.97
C GLU A 434 36.24 27.55 9.12
N ALA A 435 36.12 26.36 9.70
CA ALA A 435 36.34 25.10 8.99
C ALA A 435 35.34 24.93 7.83
N TYR A 436 34.06 25.26 8.05
CA TYR A 436 33.05 25.24 7.00
C TYR A 436 33.32 26.32 5.93
N GLN A 437 33.58 27.56 6.31
CA GLN A 437 33.75 28.68 5.36
C GLN A 437 35.00 28.53 4.47
N THR A 438 36.03 27.81 4.93
CA THR A 438 37.28 27.59 4.18
C THR A 438 37.31 26.25 3.44
N ALA A 439 36.38 25.33 3.72
CA ALA A 439 36.34 24.03 3.07
C ALA A 439 35.98 24.13 1.57
N ASN A 440 36.56 23.22 0.78
CA ASN A 440 36.33 23.15 -0.65
C ASN A 440 34.83 23.01 -0.96
N SER A 441 34.34 23.76 -1.96
CA SER A 441 32.92 23.92 -2.33
C SER A 441 32.04 24.65 -1.31
N TRP A 442 32.29 24.50 -0.01
CA TRP A 442 31.57 25.20 1.06
C TRP A 442 31.83 26.71 1.06
N SER A 443 33.04 27.14 0.66
CA SER A 443 33.40 28.55 0.54
C SER A 443 32.45 29.36 -0.35
N ASN A 444 31.76 28.72 -1.30
CA ASN A 444 30.74 29.35 -2.14
C ASN A 444 29.48 29.77 -1.37
N PHE A 445 29.29 29.23 -0.17
CA PHE A 445 28.11 29.42 0.68
C PHE A 445 28.45 30.12 2.01
N ALA A 446 29.67 30.66 2.15
CA ALA A 446 30.14 31.26 3.41
C ALA A 446 29.20 32.37 3.93
N SER A 447 28.55 33.13 3.04
CA SER A 447 27.58 34.19 3.40
C SER A 447 26.27 33.69 4.02
N TYR A 448 25.97 32.40 3.85
CA TYR A 448 24.77 31.76 4.42
C TYR A 448 25.01 31.26 5.84
N MET A 449 26.29 31.11 6.24
CA MET A 449 26.66 30.37 7.44
C MET A 449 26.61 31.22 8.72
N VAL A 450 26.12 30.62 9.78
CA VAL A 450 26.06 31.20 11.13
C VAL A 450 26.39 30.10 12.15
N GLU A 451 27.06 30.44 13.26
CA GLU A 451 27.21 29.49 14.37
C GLU A 451 25.89 29.28 15.10
N MET A 452 25.66 28.06 15.58
CA MET A 452 24.56 27.77 16.49
C MET A 452 24.79 28.43 17.85
N GLU A 453 23.84 29.24 18.30
CA GLU A 453 23.78 29.80 19.66
C GLU A 453 22.67 29.07 20.45
N GLY A 454 23.03 27.99 21.16
CA GLY A 454 22.09 27.24 22.01
C GLY A 454 22.00 25.75 21.67
N ASP A 455 20.95 25.10 22.19
CA ASP A 455 20.69 23.68 21.97
C ASP A 455 20.24 23.41 20.52
N VAL A 456 20.58 22.22 20.02
CA VAL A 456 20.18 21.70 18.70
C VAL A 456 18.65 21.52 18.67
N PRO A 457 17.94 22.00 17.63
CA PRO A 457 16.48 21.89 17.52
C PRO A 457 15.96 20.47 17.24
#